data_AF-A0A2H0KM18-F1
#
_entry.id   AF-A0A2H0KM18-F1
#
_cell.length_a   1.000
_cell.length_b   1.000
_cell.length_c   1.000
_cell.angle_alpha   90.00
_cell.angle_beta   90.00
_cell.angle_gamma   90.00
#
_symmetry.space_group_name_H-M   'P 1'
#
loop_
_entity.id
_entity.type
_entity.pdbx_description
1 polymer ?
#
loop_
_entity_poly.entity_id
_entity_poly.type
_entity_poly.pdbx_seq_one_letter_code
_entity_poly.pdbx_strand_id
1 'polypeptide(L)'
;MKNNISHILIASYNDIPLAAYELWYLDGIIYYVYGGTSEQYRNLMASNLLMWETIQLGKKLGAKKLDMWGSLPPNYDPTHSWSGFTR
;
A
#
# COMPACT_ATOMS: atom_id res chain seq x y z
N MET A 1 -19.52 8.48 4.27
CA MET A 1 -18.37 9.27 4.74
C MET A 1 -18.36 10.57 3.96
N LYS A 2 -18.40 11.73 4.63
CA LYS A 2 -18.39 13.02 3.92
C LYS A 2 -17.01 13.19 3.28
N ASN A 3 -16.97 13.16 1.95
CA ASN A 3 -15.82 13.30 1.06
C ASN A 3 -15.12 11.98 0.68
N ASN A 4 -14.75 11.91 -0.60
CA ASN A 4 -14.10 10.81 -1.33
C ASN A 4 -12.64 10.59 -0.88
N ILE A 5 -12.38 10.64 0.43
CA ILE A 5 -11.04 10.59 1.03
C ILE A 5 -10.55 9.14 1.10
N SER A 6 -11.38 8.22 1.59
CA SER A 6 -11.00 6.81 1.78
C SER A 6 -11.25 5.98 0.53
N HIS A 7 -10.26 5.14 0.20
CA HIS A 7 -10.29 4.21 -0.92
C HIS A 7 -9.81 2.84 -0.45
N ILE A 8 -10.48 1.78 -0.90
CA ILE A 8 -10.02 0.40 -0.71
C ILE A 8 -9.74 -0.19 -2.08
N LEU A 9 -8.54 -0.75 -2.26
CA LEU A 9 -8.18 -1.52 -3.43
C LEU A 9 -8.02 -2.98 -3.03
N ILE A 10 -8.59 -3.90 -3.80
CA ILE A 10 -8.50 -5.34 -3.58
C ILE A 10 -8.00 -5.98 -4.87
N ALA A 11 -6.93 -6.77 -4.77
CA ALA A 11 -6.44 -7.60 -5.86
C ALA A 11 -6.91 -9.04 -5.62
N SER A 12 -7.63 -9.59 -6.59
CA SER A 12 -8.17 -10.95 -6.51
C SER A 12 -7.72 -11.79 -7.70
N TYR A 13 -7.58 -13.09 -7.48
CA TYR A 13 -7.34 -14.10 -8.52
C TYR A 13 -8.37 -15.21 -8.37
N ASN A 14 -9.14 -15.48 -9.43
CA ASN A 14 -10.25 -16.45 -9.42
C ASN A 14 -11.20 -16.23 -8.22
N ASP A 15 -11.64 -14.98 -8.01
CA ASP A 15 -12.50 -14.53 -6.91
C ASP A 15 -11.91 -14.68 -5.49
N ILE A 16 -10.65 -15.10 -5.35
CA ILE A 16 -9.94 -15.17 -4.08
C ILE A 16 -9.17 -13.85 -3.87
N PRO A 17 -9.44 -13.08 -2.79
CA PRO A 17 -8.68 -11.88 -2.49
C PRO A 17 -7.26 -12.24 -2.03
N LEU A 18 -6.26 -11.69 -2.70
CA LEU A 18 -4.84 -11.95 -2.44
C LEU A 18 -4.13 -10.79 -1.78
N ALA A 19 -4.59 -9.56 -1.98
CA ALA A 19 -4.11 -8.39 -1.26
C ALA A 19 -5.23 -7.34 -1.15
N ALA A 20 -5.16 -6.52 -0.12
CA ALA A 20 -6.04 -5.37 0.03
C ALA A 20 -5.30 -4.21 0.70
N TYR A 21 -5.48 -2.99 0.17
CA TYR A 21 -4.93 -1.75 0.72
C TYR A 21 -6.07 -0.78 1.09
N GLU A 22 -5.99 -0.20 2.27
CA GLU A 22 -6.75 1.00 2.67
C GLU A 22 -5.89 2.23 2.45
N LEU A 23 -6.42 3.20 1.71
CA LEU A 23 -5.73 4.40 1.28
C LEU A 23 -6.55 5.63 1.60
N TRP A 24 -5.91 6.73 1.97
CA TRP A 24 -6.55 8.04 2.04
C TRP A 24 -5.97 9.00 1.00
N TYR A 25 -6.82 9.80 0.38
CA TYR A 25 -6.41 10.96 -0.42
C TYR A 25 -6.77 12.25 0.32
N LEU A 26 -5.75 13.01 0.72
CA LEU A 26 -5.92 14.28 1.42
C LEU A 26 -4.81 15.25 1.01
N ASP A 27 -5.20 16.47 0.62
CA ASP A 27 -4.28 17.57 0.30
C ASP A 27 -3.17 17.20 -0.73
N GLY A 28 -3.55 16.48 -1.79
CA GLY A 28 -2.61 16.07 -2.84
C GLY A 28 -1.63 14.96 -2.42
N ILE A 29 -1.92 14.25 -1.32
CA ILE A 29 -1.12 13.13 -0.82
C ILE A 29 -2.01 11.88 -0.75
N ILE A 30 -1.49 10.76 -1.24
CA ILE A 30 -2.04 9.44 -0.93
C ILE A 30 -1.30 8.90 0.29
N TYR A 31 -2.04 8.48 1.32
CA TYR A 31 -1.51 7.80 2.50
C TYR A 31 -1.83 6.32 2.40
N TYR A 32 -0.80 5.47 2.47
CA TYR A 32 -0.96 4.02 2.59
C TYR A 32 -1.29 3.69 4.05
N VAL A 33 -2.56 3.64 4.41
CA VAL A 33 -2.99 3.54 5.83
C VAL A 33 -2.76 2.13 6.36
N TYR A 34 -3.27 1.13 5.65
CA TYR A 34 -3.12 -0.27 5.98
C TYR A 34 -3.01 -1.11 4.72
N GLY A 35 -2.36 -2.26 4.84
CA GLY A 35 -2.43 -3.27 3.81
C GLY A 35 -2.16 -4.66 4.35
N GLY A 36 -2.72 -5.64 3.65
CA GLY A 36 -2.56 -7.05 3.96
C GLY A 36 -2.39 -7.87 2.70
N THR A 37 -1.61 -8.93 2.79
CA THR A 37 -1.37 -9.89 1.71
C THR A 37 -1.64 -11.30 2.19
N SER A 38 -2.24 -12.11 1.33
CA SER A 38 -2.43 -13.54 1.54
C SER A 38 -1.13 -14.29 1.23
N GLU A 39 -0.92 -15.41 1.92
CA GLU A 39 0.15 -16.35 1.57
C GLU A 39 -0.20 -17.26 0.38
N GLN A 40 -1.46 -17.23 -0.08
CA GLN A 40 -1.88 -17.95 -1.27
C GLN A 40 -1.36 -17.26 -2.53
N TYR A 41 -0.89 -18.06 -3.50
CA TYR A 41 -0.45 -17.55 -4.81
C TYR A 41 0.57 -16.39 -4.74
N ARG A 42 1.50 -16.42 -3.77
CA ARG A 42 2.52 -15.37 -3.58
C ARG A 42 3.29 -15.02 -4.86
N ASN A 43 3.47 -15.99 -5.77
CA ASN A 43 4.13 -15.81 -7.05
C ASN A 43 3.39 -14.84 -8.00
N LEU A 44 2.12 -14.52 -7.75
CA LEU A 44 1.35 -13.54 -8.52
C LEU A 44 1.60 -12.09 -8.09
N MET A 45 2.31 -11.87 -6.97
CA MET A 45 2.78 -10.56 -6.53
C MET A 45 1.64 -9.51 -6.39
N ALA A 46 0.51 -9.92 -5.80
CA ALA A 46 -0.70 -9.08 -5.68
C ALA A 46 -0.44 -7.73 -4.98
N SER A 47 0.45 -7.68 -3.99
CA SER A 47 0.89 -6.43 -3.34
C SER A 47 1.57 -5.45 -4.30
N ASN A 48 2.39 -5.96 -5.21
CA ASN A 48 3.09 -5.13 -6.19
C ASN A 48 2.09 -4.52 -7.17
N LEU A 49 1.10 -5.31 -7.62
CA LEU A 49 -0.01 -4.81 -8.43
C LEU A 49 -0.77 -3.71 -7.68
N LEU A 50 -1.16 -3.94 -6.43
CA LEU A 50 -1.89 -2.92 -5.67
C LEU A 50 -1.09 -1.65 -5.42
N MET A 51 0.22 -1.75 -5.21
CA MET A 51 1.05 -0.56 -5.05
C MET A 51 1.14 0.23 -6.37
N TRP A 52 1.21 -0.47 -7.50
CA TRP A 52 1.13 0.18 -8.80
C TRP A 52 -0.22 0.88 -9.03
N GLU A 53 -1.33 0.20 -8.74
CA GLU A 53 -2.66 0.77 -8.83
C GLU A 53 -2.85 1.96 -7.87
N THR A 54 -2.23 1.92 -6.69
CA THR A 54 -2.19 3.04 -5.74
C THR A 54 -1.52 4.27 -6.36
N ILE A 55 -0.40 4.09 -7.06
CA ILE A 55 0.29 5.17 -7.78
C ILE A 55 -0.58 5.71 -8.92
N GLN A 56 -1.25 4.83 -9.69
CA GLN A 56 -2.16 5.25 -10.77
C GLN A 56 -3.36 6.02 -10.23
N LEU A 57 -3.97 5.55 -9.15
CA LEU A 57 -5.05 6.23 -8.43
C LEU A 57 -4.60 7.62 -7.96
N GLY A 58 -3.43 7.70 -7.33
CA GLY A 58 -2.84 8.98 -6.91
C GLY A 58 -2.70 9.96 -8.07
N LYS A 59 -2.15 9.52 -9.20
CA LYS A 59 -2.04 10.37 -10.42
C LYS A 59 -3.41 10.85 -10.90
N LYS A 60 -4.42 9.97 -10.93
CA LYS A 60 -5.79 10.30 -11.33
C LYS A 60 -6.44 11.33 -10.39
N LEU A 61 -6.17 11.23 -9.09
CA LEU A 61 -6.66 12.18 -8.08
C LEU A 61 -5.81 13.46 -8.01
N GLY A 62 -4.73 13.58 -8.79
CA GLY A 62 -3.85 14.74 -8.79
C GLY A 62 -2.86 14.77 -7.63
N ALA A 63 -2.62 13.64 -6.96
CA ALA A 63 -1.62 13.53 -5.91
C ALA A 63 -0.21 13.79 -6.44
N LYS A 64 0.62 14.40 -5.58
CA LYS A 64 2.03 14.70 -5.83
C LYS A 64 2.97 13.86 -4.97
N LYS A 65 2.45 13.25 -3.90
CA LYS A 65 3.19 12.39 -2.99
C LYS A 65 2.38 11.13 -2.66
N LEU A 66 3.11 10.06 -2.40
CA LEU A 66 2.62 8.83 -1.81
C LEU A 66 3.38 8.65 -0.50
N ASP A 67 2.68 8.75 0.61
CA ASP A 67 3.20 8.52 1.94
C ASP A 67 3.03 7.05 2.31
N MET A 68 4.16 6.37 2.52
CA MET A 68 4.24 4.95 2.88
C MET A 68 4.54 4.75 4.38
N TRP A 69 4.33 5.80 5.19
CA TRP A 69 4.75 5.89 6.59
C TRP A 69 6.28 5.87 6.76
N GLY A 70 6.70 5.72 8.02
CA GLY A 70 8.10 5.71 8.41
C GLY A 70 8.72 4.31 8.30
N SER A 71 10.01 4.29 8.01
CA SER A 71 10.88 3.11 8.09
C SER A 71 12.02 3.35 9.08
N LEU A 72 12.82 2.32 9.38
CA LEU A 72 14.04 2.49 10.16
C LEU A 72 15.07 3.34 9.38
N PRO A 73 15.99 4.06 10.07
CA PRO A 73 17.02 4.85 9.40
C PRO A 73 18.00 3.96 8.61
N PRO A 74 18.70 4.46 7.58
CA PRO A 74 19.52 3.62 6.68
C PRO A 74 20.56 2.71 7.35
N ASN A 75 21.08 3.08 8.52
CA ASN A 75 22.07 2.31 9.28
C ASN A 75 21.43 1.63 10.51
N TYR A 76 20.29 0.97 10.33
CA TYR A 76 19.57 0.29 11.40
C TYR A 76 20.20 -1.07 11.74
N ASP A 77 19.98 -1.54 12.97
CA ASP A 77 20.38 -2.89 13.40
C ASP A 77 19.55 -3.96 12.65
N PRO A 78 20.15 -4.89 11.90
CA PRO A 78 19.42 -5.93 11.17
C PRO A 78 18.53 -6.82 12.06
N THR A 79 18.86 -6.92 13.35
CA THR A 79 18.08 -7.69 14.34
C THR A 79 16.90 -6.91 14.91
N HIS A 80 16.75 -5.63 14.58
CA HIS A 80 15.63 -4.81 15.00
C HIS A 80 14.31 -5.42 14.51
N SER A 81 13.26 -5.37 15.34
CA SER A 81 11.95 -5.98 15.05
C SER A 81 11.28 -5.47 13.77
N TRP A 82 11.67 -4.30 13.29
CA TRP A 82 11.14 -3.64 12.07
C TRP A 82 12.09 -3.78 10.85
N SER A 83 13.15 -4.58 10.95
CA SER A 83 14.09 -4.80 9.85
C SER A 83 13.41 -5.40 8.62
N GLY A 84 12.49 -6.35 8.82
CA GLY A 84 11.71 -6.96 7.74
C GLY A 84 10.82 -5.97 6.98
N PHE A 85 10.33 -4.92 7.65
CA PHE A 85 9.52 -3.87 7.02
C PHE A 85 10.37 -2.84 6.25
N THR A 86 11.60 -2.58 6.71
CA THR A 86 12.46 -1.51 6.15
C THR A 86 13.30 -1.96 4.94
N ARG A 87 13.58 -3.27 4.84
CA ARG A 87 14.51 -3.89 3.88
C ARG A 87 14.32 -3.48 2.42
#